data_AF-A0A4Y7PHA0-F1
#
_entry.id   AF-A0A4Y7PHA0-F1
#
_cell.length_a   1.000
_cell.length_b   1.000
_cell.length_c   1.000
_cell.angle_alpha   90.00
_cell.angle_beta   90.00
_cell.angle_gamma   90.00
#
_symmetry.space_group_name_H-M   'P 1'
#
loop_
_entity.id
_entity.type
_entity.pdbx_description
1 polymer ?
#
loop_
_entity_poly.entity_id
_entity_poly.type
_entity_poly.pdbx_seq_one_letter_code
_entity_poly.pdbx_strand_id
1 'polypeptide(L)'
;MCVAHQHHPLHRTEVWTGGYFEKTTLQSLGLTIHLGHDGDLCPFALPKLDLLTVIHTTGIHTVSVKFCECPWSSLPRRTQLLRVRWWPATVDRPKTVTTFAALDMFLKLTLQSKLNMYDFYLSLEHLSDNTCTRNLKYRYKEFTRCVHECRHLLSCKRSARGHDPSGVTATQAGECAVECPACPQPGRNLPEGWANQPEHDRYKYALFLAMDANFKLKSKDRGIKDVPLGDGWGYFVPSVPFKEHVSLYVAQPEMNTCESQLRAVDHANLRSNAKLLVNGVGGVNCSRHALNRRIGFGDLQRGEKFCNMDFCVLSTLHDVEVTTLYLSYDIACQWFVNLPMRMEEYPHRLQVNPNLVIIVAIPKLHLVGHGPKCQTIYSLNYIPGSARTCGESIEQIWSGQNAVAMSTREMSPGCRQDTLDDHLGAWNFRKVVGLGKQLLALLREAVPMKVLHGNMLEQFSASLKPHHVSNWRQMVTAWHADNTCPNLVLSTSPGNPGILRV
;
A
#
# COMPACT_ATOMS: atom_id res chain seq x y z
N MET A 1 32.80 12.97 35.49
CA MET A 1 31.73 12.34 34.69
C MET A 1 31.26 11.11 35.45
N CYS A 2 29.95 10.90 35.64
CA CYS A 2 29.43 9.71 36.33
C CYS A 2 29.71 8.44 35.50
N VAL A 3 30.08 7.33 36.14
CA VAL A 3 30.38 6.03 35.50
C VAL A 3 29.23 5.56 34.61
N ALA A 4 27.98 5.83 35.02
CA ALA A 4 26.79 5.46 34.25
C ALA A 4 26.74 6.03 32.83
N HIS A 5 27.42 7.15 32.54
CA HIS A 5 27.45 7.73 31.19
C HIS A 5 28.16 6.84 30.16
N GLN A 6 28.97 5.87 30.59
CA GLN A 6 29.55 4.86 29.69
C GLN A 6 28.46 4.00 29.02
N HIS A 7 27.36 3.75 29.73
CA HIS A 7 26.22 2.98 29.21
C HIS A 7 25.16 3.86 28.53
N HIS A 8 25.30 5.19 28.65
CA HIS A 8 24.38 6.17 28.10
C HIS A 8 25.11 7.28 27.31
N PRO A 9 25.85 6.91 26.25
CA PRO A 9 26.74 7.85 25.55
C PRO A 9 26.03 8.97 24.77
N LEU A 10 24.70 8.93 24.70
CA LEU A 10 23.85 9.87 23.97
C LEU A 10 22.93 10.69 24.90
N HIS A 11 23.24 10.68 26.21
CA HIS A 11 22.61 11.59 27.16
C HIS A 11 23.04 13.03 26.90
N ARG A 12 22.10 13.94 27.15
CA ARG A 12 22.35 15.37 27.13
C ARG A 12 22.82 15.80 28.50
N THR A 13 23.93 16.51 28.55
CA THR A 13 24.58 16.89 29.80
C THR A 13 24.76 18.39 29.87
N GLU A 14 24.73 18.91 31.09
CA GLU A 14 25.04 20.29 31.40
C GLU A 14 26.14 20.33 32.46
N VAL A 15 26.99 21.34 32.40
CA VAL A 15 28.05 21.59 33.39
C VAL A 15 27.79 22.90 34.08
N TRP A 16 27.88 22.91 35.41
CA TRP A 16 27.82 24.13 36.19
C TRP A 16 29.09 24.95 35.97
N THR A 17 28.94 26.17 35.46
CA THR A 17 30.07 27.08 35.18
C THR A 17 30.47 27.92 36.40
N GLY A 18 29.74 27.80 37.50
CA GLY A 18 29.84 28.70 38.66
C GLY A 18 28.67 29.67 38.77
N GLY A 19 28.00 30.00 37.64
CA GLY A 19 26.85 30.91 37.61
C GLY A 19 25.60 30.37 36.91
N TYR A 20 25.76 29.45 35.96
CA TYR A 20 24.65 28.80 35.27
C TYR A 20 25.04 27.41 34.77
N PHE A 21 24.05 26.62 34.36
CA PHE A 21 24.28 25.34 33.68
C PHE A 21 24.48 25.57 32.19
N GLU A 22 25.65 25.19 31.67
CA GLU A 22 25.96 25.26 30.25
C GLU A 22 25.83 23.87 29.61
N LYS A 23 25.05 23.77 28.53
CA LYS A 23 24.91 22.53 27.75
C LYS A 23 26.26 22.10 27.16
N THR A 24 26.71 20.91 27.52
CA THR A 24 27.95 20.30 27.01
C THR A 24 27.67 18.93 26.38
N THR A 25 28.69 18.27 25.86
CA THR A 25 28.59 16.91 25.32
C THR A 25 29.45 15.94 26.12
N LEU A 26 29.07 14.67 26.17
CA LEU A 26 29.91 13.64 26.80
C LEU A 26 31.28 13.52 26.08
N GLN A 27 31.31 13.76 24.78
CA GLN A 27 32.53 13.79 23.98
C GLN A 27 33.48 14.92 24.41
N SER A 28 32.99 16.14 24.62
CA SER A 28 33.81 17.26 25.13
C SER A 28 34.26 17.06 26.57
N LEU A 29 33.54 16.24 27.33
CA LEU A 29 33.94 15.78 28.67
C LEU A 29 34.91 14.58 28.65
N GLY A 30 35.33 14.10 27.47
CA GLY A 30 36.34 13.05 27.31
C GLY A 30 35.79 11.63 27.11
N LEU A 31 34.48 11.43 26.98
CA LEU A 31 33.93 10.08 26.75
C LEU A 31 34.35 9.57 25.36
N THR A 32 34.93 8.37 25.36
CA THR A 32 35.26 7.61 24.15
C THR A 32 34.55 6.27 24.20
N ILE A 33 33.90 5.90 23.10
CA ILE A 33 33.14 4.66 22.98
C ILE A 33 34.01 3.63 22.27
N HIS A 34 34.23 2.49 22.92
CA HIS A 34 35.00 1.39 22.36
C HIS A 34 34.04 0.41 21.70
N LEU A 35 34.26 0.15 20.41
CA LEU A 35 33.45 -0.75 19.61
C LEU A 35 34.16 -2.10 19.49
N GLY A 36 33.39 -3.19 19.55
CA GLY A 36 33.94 -4.54 19.74
C GLY A 36 34.22 -4.86 21.20
N HIS A 37 34.63 -6.09 21.49
CA HIS A 37 34.92 -6.58 22.85
C HIS A 37 33.84 -6.23 23.89
N ASP A 38 32.57 -6.24 23.50
CA ASP A 38 31.43 -5.90 24.37
C ASP A 38 31.56 -4.57 25.13
N GLY A 39 32.35 -3.63 24.58
CA GLY A 39 32.60 -2.31 25.16
C GLY A 39 33.96 -2.15 25.84
N ASP A 40 34.72 -3.24 26.01
CA ASP A 40 36.06 -3.21 26.59
C ASP A 40 37.11 -2.58 25.67
N LEU A 41 38.25 -2.22 26.27
CA LEU A 41 39.39 -1.65 25.55
C LEU A 41 40.00 -2.69 24.60
N CYS A 42 39.98 -2.39 23.30
CA CYS A 42 40.72 -3.16 22.31
C CYS A 42 42.22 -2.79 22.38
N PRO A 43 43.14 -3.73 22.64
CA PRO A 43 44.58 -3.46 22.70
C PRO A 43 45.17 -3.10 21.32
N PHE A 44 44.48 -3.46 20.23
CA PHE A 44 44.87 -3.18 18.85
C PHE A 44 44.14 -1.98 18.24
N ALA A 45 43.28 -1.28 18.99
CA ALA A 45 42.60 -0.11 18.47
C ALA A 45 43.61 0.97 18.05
N LEU A 46 43.37 1.58 16.89
CA LEU A 46 44.23 2.65 16.41
C LEU A 46 44.32 3.80 17.45
N PRO A 47 45.48 4.46 17.56
CA PRO A 47 45.63 5.61 18.46
C PRO A 47 44.66 6.74 18.11
N LYS A 48 44.39 6.94 16.82
CA LYS A 48 43.53 7.99 16.29
C LYS A 48 42.06 7.75 16.66
N LEU A 49 41.44 8.76 17.25
CA LEU A 49 39.99 8.79 17.50
C LEU A 49 39.23 9.06 16.20
N ASP A 50 38.15 8.31 15.99
CA ASP A 50 37.18 8.59 14.95
C ASP A 50 36.02 9.39 15.54
N LEU A 51 35.75 10.57 15.00
CA LEU A 51 34.52 11.32 15.32
C LEU A 51 33.36 10.81 14.47
N LEU A 52 32.24 10.51 15.12
CA LEU A 52 30.97 10.12 14.50
C LEU A 52 29.88 11.12 14.85
N THR A 53 29.05 11.45 13.86
CA THR A 53 27.75 12.10 14.10
C THR A 53 26.69 11.03 14.32
N VAL A 54 26.01 11.06 15.46
CA VAL A 54 24.98 10.09 15.84
C VAL A 54 23.62 10.77 15.88
N ILE A 55 22.71 10.34 15.01
CA ILE A 55 21.32 10.81 14.98
C ILE A 55 20.50 9.91 15.92
N HIS A 56 20.02 10.50 17.00
CA HIS A 56 19.32 9.80 18.08
C HIS A 56 18.01 10.50 18.47
N THR A 57 17.15 9.82 19.23
CA THR A 57 15.86 10.36 19.67
C THR A 57 15.98 11.55 20.62
N THR A 58 17.15 11.75 21.24
CA THR A 58 17.44 12.91 22.10
C THR A 58 18.09 14.08 21.36
N GLY A 59 18.37 13.93 20.06
CA GLY A 59 19.06 14.91 19.22
C GLY A 59 20.20 14.30 18.40
N ILE A 60 21.03 15.18 17.85
CA ILE A 60 22.20 14.88 17.02
C ILE A 60 23.44 15.11 17.86
N HIS A 61 24.21 14.04 18.02
CA HIS A 61 25.38 14.02 18.89
C HIS A 61 26.66 13.91 18.07
N THR A 62 27.76 14.45 18.60
CA THR A 62 29.10 14.11 18.13
C THR A 62 29.76 13.25 19.20
N VAL A 63 30.25 12.07 18.83
CA VAL A 63 30.88 11.12 19.74
C VAL A 63 32.27 10.74 19.24
N SER A 64 33.18 10.50 20.18
CA SER A 64 34.49 9.89 19.89
C SER A 64 34.34 8.37 19.97
N VAL A 65 34.77 7.65 18.93
CA VAL A 65 34.78 6.19 18.91
C VAL A 65 36.17 5.63 18.62
N LYS A 66 36.42 4.42 19.13
CA LYS A 66 37.51 3.54 18.72
C LYS A 66 36.94 2.23 18.21
N PHE A 67 37.30 1.87 16.97
CA PHE A 67 36.96 0.57 16.41
C PHE A 67 37.94 -0.50 16.93
N CYS A 68 37.43 -1.71 17.13
CA CYS A 68 38.26 -2.89 17.28
C CYS A 68 38.99 -3.15 15.97
N GLU A 69 40.29 -3.38 16.05
CA GLU A 69 41.16 -3.70 14.91
C GLU A 69 42.00 -4.96 15.22
N CYS A 70 41.50 -5.84 16.10
CA CYS A 70 42.13 -7.12 16.43
C CYS A 70 42.28 -8.00 15.16
N PRO A 71 43.49 -8.51 14.85
CA PRO A 71 43.73 -9.25 13.61
C PRO A 71 42.83 -10.48 13.41
N TRP A 72 42.43 -11.12 14.51
CA TRP A 72 41.72 -12.42 14.49
C TRP A 72 40.22 -12.31 14.75
N SER A 73 39.75 -11.14 15.19
CA SER A 73 38.35 -10.96 15.64
C SER A 73 37.74 -9.63 15.20
N SER A 74 38.48 -8.78 14.49
CA SER A 74 37.96 -7.51 13.99
C SER A 74 36.86 -7.79 12.97
N LEU A 75 35.69 -7.25 13.24
CA LEU A 75 34.57 -7.26 12.32
C LEU A 75 34.60 -5.99 11.48
N PRO A 76 34.00 -6.00 10.28
CA PRO A 76 33.81 -4.78 9.51
C PRO A 76 33.18 -3.67 10.36
N ARG A 77 33.63 -2.42 10.19
CA ARG A 77 33.17 -1.27 10.99
C ARG A 77 31.65 -1.16 11.07
N ARG A 78 30.96 -1.40 9.95
CA ARG A 78 29.48 -1.46 9.92
C ARG A 78 28.91 -2.49 10.90
N THR A 79 29.50 -3.68 11.01
CA THR A 79 29.03 -4.76 11.86
C THR A 79 29.24 -4.40 13.33
N GLN A 80 30.38 -3.78 13.66
CA GLN A 80 30.63 -3.26 15.01
C GLN A 80 29.58 -2.20 15.40
N LEU A 81 29.23 -1.29 14.49
CA LEU A 81 28.19 -0.27 14.71
C LEU A 81 26.78 -0.88 14.86
N LEU A 82 26.44 -1.85 14.00
CA LEU A 82 25.16 -2.55 14.06
C LEU A 82 25.00 -3.32 15.38
N ARG A 83 26.09 -3.90 15.92
CA ARG A 83 26.10 -4.58 17.24
C ARG A 83 25.75 -3.63 18.39
N VAL A 84 26.18 -2.38 18.32
CA VAL A 84 25.78 -1.32 19.29
C VAL A 84 24.49 -0.60 18.88
N ARG A 85 23.70 -1.19 17.97
CA ARG A 85 22.38 -0.69 17.53
C ARG A 85 22.46 0.68 16.83
N TRP A 86 23.56 0.93 16.12
CA TRP A 86 23.78 2.14 15.33
C TRP A 86 23.84 1.79 13.84
N TRP A 87 22.89 2.30 13.07
CA TRP A 87 22.79 2.08 11.64
C TRP A 87 23.74 3.01 10.89
N PRO A 88 24.75 2.50 10.18
CA PRO A 88 25.71 3.34 9.48
C PRO A 88 25.15 3.87 8.16
N ALA A 89 25.36 5.16 7.87
CA ALA A 89 24.93 5.76 6.60
C ALA A 89 25.81 5.38 5.39
N THR A 90 26.97 4.76 5.64
CA THR A 90 27.86 4.19 4.63
C THR A 90 28.53 2.93 5.17
N VAL A 91 28.91 2.01 4.28
CA VAL A 91 29.30 0.64 4.63
C VAL A 91 30.75 0.52 5.10
N ASP A 92 31.68 1.29 4.51
CA ASP A 92 33.11 1.07 4.72
C ASP A 92 33.72 2.02 5.77
N ARG A 93 33.50 3.33 5.60
CA ARG A 93 34.04 4.37 6.49
C ARG A 93 32.93 5.30 7.01
N PRO A 94 32.00 4.78 7.82
CA PRO A 94 30.90 5.57 8.35
C PRO A 94 31.40 6.75 9.16
N LYS A 95 30.82 7.92 8.89
CA LYS A 95 31.01 9.16 9.66
C LYS A 95 29.70 9.70 10.27
N THR A 96 28.59 9.13 9.84
CA THR A 96 27.26 9.41 10.36
C THR A 96 26.55 8.09 10.59
N VAL A 97 25.87 7.97 11.72
CA VAL A 97 25.05 6.81 12.05
C VAL A 97 23.69 7.29 12.57
N THR A 98 22.64 6.54 12.29
CA THR A 98 21.32 6.74 12.90
C THR A 98 21.05 5.60 13.86
N THR A 99 20.71 5.88 15.10
CA THR A 99 20.40 4.81 16.06
C THR A 99 19.14 4.04 15.64
N PHE A 100 19.07 2.75 15.97
CA PHE A 100 17.85 1.95 15.75
C PHE A 100 16.65 2.57 16.46
N ALA A 101 16.84 3.17 17.64
CA ALA A 101 15.78 3.89 18.35
C ALA A 101 15.20 5.06 17.53
N ALA A 102 16.04 5.85 16.87
CA ALA A 102 15.59 6.95 16.02
C ALA A 102 14.92 6.46 14.74
N LEU A 103 15.45 5.41 14.09
CA LEU A 103 14.81 4.77 12.94
C LEU A 103 13.44 4.20 13.32
N ASP A 104 13.35 3.44 14.41
CA ASP A 104 12.10 2.86 14.89
C ASP A 104 11.06 3.93 15.23
N MET A 105 11.48 5.02 15.89
CA MET A 105 10.60 6.15 16.21
C MET A 105 10.09 6.82 14.93
N PHE A 106 10.99 7.14 13.99
CA PHE A 106 10.60 7.73 12.72
C PHE A 106 9.62 6.84 11.95
N LEU A 107 9.93 5.56 11.78
CA LEU A 107 9.09 4.62 11.04
C LEU A 107 7.69 4.48 11.65
N LYS A 108 7.58 4.49 12.99
CA LYS A 108 6.26 4.49 13.66
C LYS A 108 5.49 5.79 13.41
N LEU A 109 6.16 6.94 13.55
CA LEU A 109 5.54 8.26 13.35
C LEU A 109 5.11 8.47 11.90
N THR A 110 5.97 8.16 10.93
CA THR A 110 5.61 8.32 9.52
C THR A 110 4.43 7.43 9.15
N LEU A 111 4.42 6.17 9.56
CA LEU A 111 3.31 5.26 9.24
C LEU A 111 1.99 5.63 9.92
N GLN A 112 2.04 6.14 11.16
CA GLN A 112 0.86 6.50 11.95
C GLN A 112 0.34 7.91 11.63
N SER A 113 1.19 8.94 11.71
CA SER A 113 0.79 10.35 11.60
C SER A 113 1.17 11.00 10.27
N LYS A 114 1.82 10.25 9.36
CA LYS A 114 2.30 10.74 8.06
C LYS A 114 3.36 11.83 8.17
N LEU A 115 4.08 11.85 9.29
CA LEU A 115 5.23 12.73 9.50
C LEU A 115 6.28 12.48 8.41
N ASN A 116 6.71 13.55 7.75
CA ASN A 116 7.75 13.47 6.72
C ASN A 116 9.15 13.43 7.35
N MET A 117 10.14 12.96 6.60
CA MET A 117 11.53 12.85 7.08
C MET A 117 12.14 14.21 7.45
N TYR A 118 11.78 15.27 6.73
CA TYR A 118 12.33 16.60 6.91
C TYR A 118 11.97 17.18 8.28
N ASP A 119 10.68 17.17 8.62
CA ASP A 119 10.20 17.69 9.90
C ASP A 119 10.69 16.85 11.08
N PHE A 120 10.79 15.53 10.91
CA PHE A 120 11.39 14.66 11.94
C PHE A 120 12.85 15.03 12.18
N TYR A 121 13.64 15.17 11.11
CA TYR A 121 15.06 15.51 11.21
C TYR A 121 15.28 16.92 11.79
N LEU A 122 14.52 17.93 11.33
CA LEU A 122 14.57 19.28 11.89
C LEU A 122 14.17 19.31 13.36
N SER A 123 13.20 18.49 13.77
CA SER A 123 12.85 18.35 15.19
C SER A 123 14.04 17.84 16.01
N LEU A 124 14.84 16.92 15.48
CA LEU A 124 16.09 16.49 16.13
C LEU A 124 17.17 17.58 16.15
N GLU A 125 17.26 18.40 15.10
CA GLU A 125 18.14 19.58 15.09
C GLU A 125 17.73 20.59 16.15
N HIS A 126 16.45 20.96 16.23
CA HIS A 126 15.92 21.88 17.24
C HIS A 126 16.02 21.33 18.66
N LEU A 127 15.83 20.02 18.84
CA LEU A 127 16.16 19.40 20.12
C LEU A 127 17.62 19.66 20.44
N SER A 128 18.54 19.41 19.52
CA SER A 128 19.99 19.59 19.72
C SER A 128 20.35 21.04 20.05
N ASP A 129 19.84 21.98 19.25
CA ASP A 129 20.01 23.41 19.41
C ASP A 129 18.83 24.20 18.82
N ASN A 130 17.90 24.62 19.66
CA ASN A 130 16.69 25.34 19.23
C ASN A 130 16.95 26.81 18.85
N THR A 131 18.11 27.36 19.19
CA THR A 131 18.46 28.74 18.87
C THR A 131 19.21 28.86 17.53
N CYS A 132 19.59 27.73 16.92
CA CYS A 132 20.43 27.68 15.72
C CYS A 132 21.75 28.45 15.85
N THR A 133 22.28 28.58 17.07
CA THR A 133 23.54 29.28 17.35
C THR A 133 24.75 28.38 17.21
N ARG A 134 24.56 27.07 17.33
CA ARG A 134 25.58 26.05 17.14
C ARG A 134 25.65 25.67 15.67
N ASN A 135 26.86 25.56 15.15
CA ASN A 135 27.10 25.04 13.80
C ASN A 135 26.97 23.51 13.78
N LEU A 136 25.72 23.02 13.85
CA LEU A 136 25.43 21.60 13.69
C LEU A 136 25.65 21.20 12.23
N LYS A 137 26.37 20.09 12.02
CA LYS A 137 26.56 19.55 10.67
C LYS A 137 25.22 18.98 10.18
N TYR A 138 24.66 19.59 9.14
CA TYR A 138 23.47 19.07 8.48
C TYR A 138 23.76 17.69 7.88
N ARG A 139 22.95 16.69 8.25
CA ARG A 139 23.08 15.26 7.93
C ARG A 139 21.76 14.62 7.48
N TYR A 140 20.86 15.44 6.94
CA TYR A 140 19.57 14.96 6.44
C TYR A 140 19.71 13.87 5.38
N LYS A 141 20.65 14.00 4.43
CA LYS A 141 20.84 13.02 3.35
C LYS A 141 21.27 11.65 3.89
N GLU A 142 22.13 11.64 4.90
CA GLU A 142 22.56 10.43 5.59
C GLU A 142 21.41 9.79 6.37
N PHE A 143 20.58 10.60 7.03
CA PHE A 143 19.36 10.13 7.68
C PHE A 143 18.38 9.48 6.68
N THR A 144 18.08 10.18 5.58
CA THR A 144 17.16 9.65 4.55
C THR A 144 17.64 8.33 3.97
N ARG A 145 18.96 8.17 3.78
CA ARG A 145 19.56 6.91 3.34
C ARG A 145 19.38 5.80 4.38
N CYS A 146 19.69 6.07 5.65
CA CYS A 146 19.50 5.08 6.72
C CYS A 146 18.04 4.62 6.81
N VAL A 147 17.08 5.55 6.67
CA VAL A 147 15.64 5.25 6.65
C VAL A 147 15.28 4.37 5.45
N HIS A 148 15.77 4.71 4.26
CA HIS A 148 15.50 3.98 3.02
C HIS A 148 16.00 2.53 3.10
N GLU A 149 17.25 2.33 3.51
CA GLU A 149 17.86 1.01 3.71
C GLU A 149 17.14 0.20 4.80
N CYS A 150 16.87 0.82 5.95
CA CYS A 150 16.22 0.17 7.08
C CYS A 150 14.80 -0.29 6.72
N ARG A 151 14.01 0.56 6.05
CA ARG A 151 12.68 0.22 5.57
C ARG A 151 12.70 -1.00 4.65
N HIS A 152 13.59 -1.00 3.65
CA HIS A 152 13.72 -2.10 2.71
C HIS A 152 14.06 -3.42 3.44
N LEU A 153 15.05 -3.40 4.33
CA LEU A 153 15.44 -4.58 5.08
C LEU A 153 14.35 -5.06 6.06
N LEU A 154 13.56 -4.16 6.63
CA LEU A 154 12.40 -4.53 7.44
C LEU A 154 11.30 -5.19 6.60
N SER A 155 11.08 -4.74 5.37
CA SER A 155 10.16 -5.40 4.42
C SER A 155 10.61 -6.84 4.16
N CYS A 156 11.88 -7.03 3.78
CA CYS A 156 12.46 -8.36 3.56
C CYS A 156 12.38 -9.26 4.80
N LYS A 157 12.64 -8.69 5.99
CA LYS A 157 12.57 -9.44 7.25
C LYS A 157 11.15 -9.88 7.59
N ARG A 158 10.16 -9.00 7.43
CA ARG A 158 8.74 -9.31 7.70
C ARG A 158 8.21 -10.40 6.78
N SER A 159 8.73 -10.45 5.56
CA SER A 159 8.36 -11.41 4.53
C SER A 159 9.28 -12.63 4.49
N ALA A 160 10.11 -12.81 5.51
CA ALA A 160 11.06 -13.92 5.67
C ALA A 160 12.04 -14.14 4.50
N ARG A 161 12.26 -13.13 3.64
CA ARG A 161 13.11 -13.26 2.44
C ARG A 161 14.58 -13.54 2.74
N GLY A 162 15.04 -13.22 3.95
CA GLY A 162 16.39 -13.59 4.42
C GLY A 162 16.57 -15.08 4.72
N HIS A 163 15.48 -15.85 4.79
CA HIS A 163 15.51 -17.31 4.99
C HIS A 163 15.30 -18.10 3.70
N ASP A 164 15.05 -17.44 2.57
CA ASP A 164 14.98 -18.09 1.27
C ASP A 164 16.38 -18.61 0.88
N PRO A 165 16.56 -19.92 0.62
CA PRO A 165 17.83 -20.49 0.18
C PRO A 165 18.40 -19.85 -1.09
N SER A 166 17.53 -19.30 -1.94
CA SER A 166 17.90 -18.60 -3.19
C SER A 166 18.33 -17.15 -2.94
N GLY A 167 18.24 -16.69 -1.70
CA GLY A 167 18.60 -15.35 -1.26
C GLY A 167 17.53 -14.29 -1.50
N VAL A 168 17.75 -13.10 -0.92
CA VAL A 168 16.82 -11.97 -1.00
C VAL A 168 16.61 -11.49 -2.44
N THR A 169 17.60 -11.65 -3.31
CA THR A 169 17.51 -11.27 -4.74
C THR A 169 16.54 -12.14 -5.53
N ALA A 170 16.17 -13.32 -5.02
CA ALA A 170 15.17 -14.19 -5.64
C ALA A 170 13.71 -13.82 -5.28
N THR A 171 13.50 -12.72 -4.53
CA THR A 171 12.16 -12.25 -4.17
C THR A 171 11.33 -11.98 -5.42
N GLN A 172 10.19 -12.66 -5.52
CA GLN A 172 9.26 -12.54 -6.63
C GLN A 172 8.29 -11.38 -6.45
N ALA A 173 7.58 -11.05 -7.52
CA ALA A 173 6.64 -9.95 -7.55
C ALA A 173 5.54 -10.12 -6.48
N GLY A 174 5.38 -9.11 -5.63
CA GLY A 174 4.35 -9.07 -4.59
C GLY A 174 4.60 -9.92 -3.34
N GLU A 175 5.73 -10.63 -3.23
CA GLU A 175 6.01 -11.51 -2.08
C GLU A 175 6.20 -10.77 -0.75
N CYS A 176 6.50 -9.47 -0.79
CA CYS A 176 6.61 -8.62 0.39
C CYS A 176 5.29 -7.96 0.81
N ALA A 177 4.18 -8.23 0.12
CA ALA A 177 2.88 -7.68 0.48
C ALA A 177 2.21 -8.49 1.61
N VAL A 178 1.56 -7.78 2.53
CA VAL A 178 0.69 -8.37 3.54
C VAL A 178 -0.66 -8.66 2.89
N GLU A 179 -0.95 -9.94 2.65
CA GLU A 179 -2.18 -10.36 1.99
C GLU A 179 -3.41 -10.28 2.89
N CYS A 180 -4.60 -10.24 2.27
CA CYS A 180 -5.86 -10.34 2.99
C CYS A 180 -6.16 -11.81 3.36
N PRO A 181 -6.10 -12.20 4.65
CA PRO A 181 -6.30 -13.59 5.05
C PRO A 181 -7.76 -14.07 4.93
N ALA A 182 -8.71 -13.14 4.73
CA ALA A 182 -10.13 -13.43 4.55
C ALA A 182 -10.58 -13.42 3.08
N CYS A 183 -9.69 -13.05 2.13
CA CYS A 183 -9.95 -13.31 0.72
C CYS A 183 -9.85 -14.81 0.43
N PRO A 184 -10.59 -15.34 -0.54
CA PRO A 184 -10.49 -16.75 -0.93
C PRO A 184 -9.08 -17.08 -1.41
N GLN A 185 -8.49 -18.12 -0.84
CA GLN A 185 -7.15 -18.63 -1.13
C GLN A 185 -7.21 -20.16 -1.15
N PRO A 186 -7.36 -20.77 -2.34
CA PRO A 186 -7.33 -22.21 -2.52
C PRO A 186 -6.08 -22.83 -1.86
N GLY A 187 -6.25 -24.01 -1.26
CA GLY A 187 -5.20 -24.70 -0.50
C GLY A 187 -4.82 -24.07 0.86
N ARG A 188 -5.34 -22.87 1.19
CA ARG A 188 -5.04 -22.18 2.47
C ARG A 188 -6.27 -22.00 3.36
N ASN A 189 -7.35 -21.44 2.83
CA ASN A 189 -8.53 -21.07 3.63
C ASN A 189 -9.88 -21.42 2.98
N LEU A 190 -9.87 -22.22 1.92
CA LEU A 190 -11.07 -22.75 1.28
C LEU A 190 -11.24 -24.25 1.57
N PRO A 191 -12.48 -24.74 1.78
CA PRO A 191 -12.74 -26.17 2.00
C PRO A 191 -12.54 -26.97 0.71
N GLU A 192 -12.35 -28.29 0.82
CA GLU A 192 -12.35 -29.17 -0.34
C GLU A 192 -13.66 -29.08 -1.13
N GLY A 193 -13.58 -29.24 -2.46
CA GLY A 193 -14.76 -29.16 -3.34
C GLY A 193 -15.36 -27.75 -3.49
N TRP A 194 -14.69 -26.69 -3.01
CA TRP A 194 -15.14 -25.29 -3.15
C TRP A 194 -15.38 -24.90 -4.62
N ALA A 195 -14.61 -25.46 -5.56
CA ALA A 195 -14.70 -25.15 -6.99
C ALA A 195 -15.92 -25.81 -7.68
N ASN A 196 -16.45 -26.90 -7.10
CA ASN A 196 -17.54 -27.70 -7.69
C ASN A 196 -18.92 -27.26 -7.20
N GLN A 197 -19.00 -26.09 -6.56
CA GLN A 197 -20.23 -25.61 -5.96
C GLN A 197 -21.24 -25.19 -7.03
N PRO A 198 -22.55 -25.42 -6.79
CA PRO A 198 -23.60 -24.94 -7.68
C PRO A 198 -23.46 -23.44 -7.94
N GLU A 199 -23.88 -22.98 -9.13
CA GLU A 199 -23.73 -21.57 -9.55
C GLU A 199 -24.28 -20.59 -8.51
N HIS A 200 -25.44 -20.88 -7.93
CA HIS A 200 -26.09 -20.05 -6.92
C HIS A 200 -25.30 -19.92 -5.61
N ASP A 201 -24.30 -20.77 -5.37
CA ASP A 201 -23.49 -20.83 -4.14
C ASP A 201 -22.04 -20.37 -4.34
N ARG A 202 -21.60 -20.16 -5.59
CA ARG A 202 -20.22 -19.72 -5.92
C ARG A 202 -19.81 -18.42 -5.24
N TYR A 203 -20.76 -17.53 -4.93
CA TYR A 203 -20.51 -16.27 -4.23
C TYR A 203 -19.86 -16.44 -2.85
N LYS A 204 -20.00 -17.62 -2.22
CA LYS A 204 -19.38 -17.94 -0.92
C LYS A 204 -17.85 -17.91 -0.99
N TYR A 205 -17.29 -18.23 -2.16
CA TYR A 205 -15.85 -18.33 -2.41
C TYR A 205 -15.34 -17.29 -3.41
N ALA A 206 -16.17 -16.29 -3.72
CA ALA A 206 -15.84 -15.28 -4.70
C ALA A 206 -14.85 -14.24 -4.16
N LEU A 207 -13.97 -13.75 -5.04
CA LEU A 207 -13.09 -12.64 -4.76
C LEU A 207 -13.83 -11.32 -5.02
N PHE A 208 -13.63 -10.33 -4.14
CA PHE A 208 -14.22 -9.00 -4.27
C PHE A 208 -13.10 -7.98 -4.36
N LEU A 209 -12.97 -7.33 -5.52
CA LEU A 209 -11.98 -6.28 -5.78
C LEU A 209 -12.65 -4.94 -6.04
N ALA A 210 -12.01 -3.86 -5.63
CA ALA A 210 -12.32 -2.52 -6.08
C ALA A 210 -11.06 -1.89 -6.68
N MET A 211 -11.23 -1.10 -7.72
CA MET A 211 -10.15 -0.34 -8.34
C MET A 211 -10.58 1.10 -8.57
N ASP A 212 -9.60 2.00 -8.54
CA ASP A 212 -9.79 3.45 -8.68
C ASP A 212 -8.42 4.15 -8.88
N ALA A 213 -8.44 5.41 -9.31
CA ALA A 213 -7.28 6.27 -9.49
C ALA A 213 -7.24 7.47 -8.53
N ASN A 214 -6.10 7.64 -7.86
CA ASN A 214 -5.84 8.76 -6.97
C ASN A 214 -4.92 9.81 -7.63
N PHE A 215 -5.49 10.96 -7.99
CA PHE A 215 -4.77 12.08 -8.59
C PHE A 215 -4.09 13.03 -7.59
N LYS A 216 -4.14 12.79 -6.28
CA LYS A 216 -3.38 13.58 -5.30
C LYS A 216 -1.94 13.11 -5.17
N LEU A 217 -1.68 11.81 -5.40
CA LEU A 217 -0.35 11.18 -5.30
C LEU A 217 0.55 11.48 -6.51
N LYS A 218 0.77 12.77 -6.77
CA LYS A 218 1.61 13.27 -7.87
C LYS A 218 3.10 13.11 -7.56
N SER A 219 3.94 13.17 -8.59
CA SER A 219 5.40 13.29 -8.46
C SER A 219 5.92 14.36 -9.43
N LYS A 220 6.73 15.30 -8.95
CA LYS A 220 7.40 16.27 -9.82
C LYS A 220 8.49 15.61 -10.63
N ASP A 221 8.66 16.05 -11.87
CA ASP A 221 9.87 15.73 -12.62
C ASP A 221 11.00 16.67 -12.16
N ARG A 222 12.05 16.07 -11.61
CA ARG A 222 13.24 16.75 -11.09
C ARG A 222 14.51 16.29 -11.81
N GLY A 223 14.40 15.49 -12.86
CA GLY A 223 15.54 14.90 -13.58
C GLY A 223 16.36 13.89 -12.75
N ILE A 224 15.81 13.38 -11.64
CA ILE A 224 16.50 12.42 -10.77
C ILE A 224 16.24 11.00 -11.27
N LYS A 225 17.31 10.28 -11.59
CA LYS A 225 17.26 8.85 -11.93
C LYS A 225 17.49 8.03 -10.66
N ASP A 226 16.47 7.30 -10.26
CA ASP A 226 16.44 6.49 -9.05
C ASP A 226 15.49 5.31 -9.25
N VAL A 227 15.78 4.17 -8.64
CA VAL A 227 14.98 2.95 -8.71
C VAL A 227 14.61 2.47 -7.31
N PRO A 228 13.43 1.87 -7.13
CA PRO A 228 13.07 1.30 -5.83
C PRO A 228 14.03 0.17 -5.46
N LEU A 229 14.31 -0.01 -4.17
CA LEU A 229 15.19 -1.10 -3.72
C LEU A 229 14.52 -2.47 -3.89
N GLY A 230 13.19 -2.53 -3.85
CA GLY A 230 12.40 -3.74 -4.08
C GLY A 230 11.33 -3.52 -5.15
N ASP A 231 11.73 -3.12 -6.37
CA ASP A 231 10.81 -2.87 -7.47
C ASP A 231 9.90 -4.08 -7.73
N GLY A 232 8.59 -3.88 -7.61
CA GLY A 232 7.60 -4.95 -7.77
C GLY A 232 7.48 -5.92 -6.59
N TRP A 233 8.26 -5.78 -5.51
CA TRP A 233 8.24 -6.75 -4.41
C TRP A 233 7.00 -6.61 -3.51
N GLY A 234 6.36 -5.44 -3.49
CA GLY A 234 5.24 -5.12 -2.60
C GLY A 234 3.91 -4.92 -3.34
N TYR A 235 3.41 -3.69 -3.29
CA TYR A 235 2.08 -3.33 -3.79
C TYR A 235 2.13 -2.71 -5.18
N PHE A 236 3.21 -1.99 -5.50
CA PHE A 236 3.42 -1.50 -6.85
C PHE A 236 3.77 -2.63 -7.82
N VAL A 237 3.27 -2.52 -9.04
CA VAL A 237 3.65 -3.41 -10.15
C VAL A 237 5.14 -3.24 -10.49
N PRO A 238 5.83 -4.28 -11.01
CA PRO A 238 7.21 -4.13 -11.46
C PRO A 238 7.33 -3.06 -12.55
N SER A 239 8.26 -2.12 -12.39
CA SER A 239 8.30 -0.88 -13.18
C SER A 239 8.57 -1.11 -14.67
N VAL A 240 9.45 -2.05 -15.00
CA VAL A 240 9.86 -2.34 -16.39
C VAL A 240 8.68 -2.86 -17.23
N PRO A 241 8.05 -4.00 -16.90
CA PRO A 241 6.94 -4.53 -17.70
C PRO A 241 5.74 -3.59 -17.74
N PHE A 242 5.51 -2.80 -16.68
CA PHE A 242 4.45 -1.80 -16.67
C PHE A 242 4.71 -0.65 -17.64
N LYS A 243 5.93 -0.07 -17.63
CA LYS A 243 6.30 1.01 -18.55
C LYS A 243 6.30 0.54 -20.00
N GLU A 244 6.81 -0.66 -20.27
CA GLU A 244 6.76 -1.28 -21.59
C GLU A 244 5.32 -1.40 -22.08
N HIS A 245 4.42 -1.95 -21.25
CA HIS A 245 3.01 -2.07 -21.58
C HIS A 245 2.36 -0.72 -21.88
N VAL A 246 2.48 0.26 -20.98
CA VAL A 246 1.84 1.58 -21.16
C VAL A 246 2.39 2.31 -22.40
N SER A 247 3.65 2.08 -22.76
CA SER A 247 4.27 2.70 -23.95
C SER A 247 3.64 2.27 -25.27
N LEU A 248 2.95 1.13 -25.31
CA LEU A 248 2.26 0.65 -26.50
C LEU A 248 0.92 1.38 -26.74
N TYR A 249 0.38 2.07 -25.73
CA TYR A 249 -0.98 2.64 -25.73
C TYR A 249 -0.98 4.15 -25.49
N VAL A 250 -0.22 4.90 -26.29
CA VAL A 250 -0.01 6.35 -26.11
C VAL A 250 -1.25 7.19 -26.44
N ALA A 251 -1.99 6.83 -27.50
CA ALA A 251 -3.16 7.58 -27.98
C ALA A 251 -4.42 6.68 -28.02
N GLN A 252 -5.20 6.71 -26.94
CA GLN A 252 -6.53 6.13 -26.89
C GLN A 252 -7.49 7.19 -26.33
N PRO A 253 -8.17 7.97 -27.19
CA PRO A 253 -9.22 8.86 -26.71
C PRO A 253 -10.37 8.02 -26.19
N GLU A 254 -10.73 8.20 -24.92
CA GLU A 254 -11.84 7.47 -24.30
C GLU A 254 -13.12 8.29 -24.44
N MET A 255 -14.14 7.70 -25.07
CA MET A 255 -15.42 8.36 -25.31
C MET A 255 -16.39 8.05 -24.18
N ASN A 256 -17.00 9.09 -23.61
CA ASN A 256 -18.05 8.92 -22.61
C ASN A 256 -19.34 8.41 -23.29
N THR A 257 -19.70 7.17 -23.03
CA THR A 257 -20.92 6.53 -23.56
C THR A 257 -22.02 6.41 -22.50
N CYS A 258 -21.79 6.92 -21.29
CA CYS A 258 -22.72 6.87 -20.17
C CYS A 258 -23.31 8.26 -19.89
N GLU A 259 -24.57 8.31 -19.45
CA GLU A 259 -25.22 9.52 -18.90
C GLU A 259 -24.63 9.98 -17.56
N SER A 260 -23.45 9.48 -17.18
CA SER A 260 -22.83 9.81 -15.91
C SER A 260 -22.45 11.29 -15.88
N GLN A 261 -22.84 11.98 -14.82
CA GLN A 261 -22.40 13.35 -14.53
C GLN A 261 -21.01 13.38 -13.84
N LEU A 262 -20.42 12.21 -13.60
CA LEU A 262 -19.14 12.08 -12.91
C LEU A 262 -17.96 12.28 -13.87
N ARG A 263 -16.97 13.03 -13.40
CA ARG A 263 -15.81 13.50 -14.18
C ARG A 263 -14.75 12.41 -14.46
N ALA A 264 -14.98 11.14 -14.14
CA ALA A 264 -13.96 10.09 -14.27
C ALA A 264 -13.47 9.92 -15.73
N VAL A 265 -14.38 9.91 -16.71
CA VAL A 265 -14.00 9.87 -18.15
C VAL A 265 -13.34 11.18 -18.61
N ASP A 266 -13.75 12.32 -18.05
CA ASP A 266 -13.08 13.60 -18.30
C ASP A 266 -11.65 13.59 -17.71
N HIS A 267 -11.45 12.90 -16.59
CA HIS A 267 -10.15 12.71 -15.93
C HIS A 267 -9.21 11.81 -16.74
N ALA A 268 -9.72 10.75 -17.38
CA ALA A 268 -8.95 9.92 -18.31
C ALA A 268 -8.36 10.74 -19.48
N ASN A 269 -9.11 11.73 -19.97
CA ASN A 269 -8.71 12.58 -21.08
C ASN A 269 -7.87 13.82 -20.68
N LEU A 270 -7.68 14.10 -19.39
CA LEU A 270 -6.97 15.29 -18.91
C LEU A 270 -5.58 15.45 -19.53
N ARG A 271 -5.18 16.70 -19.79
CA ARG A 271 -3.84 17.02 -20.29
C ARG A 271 -2.79 16.72 -19.21
N SER A 272 -1.73 16.02 -19.60
CA SER A 272 -0.56 15.82 -18.75
C SER A 272 0.09 17.16 -18.40
N ASN A 273 0.46 17.36 -17.13
CA ASN A 273 1.30 18.49 -16.74
C ASN A 273 2.77 18.14 -17.00
N ALA A 274 3.43 18.83 -17.92
CA ALA A 274 4.82 18.58 -18.30
C ALA A 274 5.84 18.70 -17.15
N LYS A 275 5.45 19.30 -16.01
CA LYS A 275 6.29 19.40 -14.80
C LYS A 275 6.16 18.18 -13.87
N LEU A 276 5.28 17.23 -14.17
CA LEU A 276 5.02 16.05 -13.36
C LEU A 276 5.48 14.78 -14.09
N LEU A 277 6.27 13.97 -13.38
CA LEU A 277 6.60 12.61 -13.82
C LEU A 277 5.41 11.67 -13.63
N VAL A 278 4.62 11.89 -12.56
CA VAL A 278 3.45 11.09 -12.20
C VAL A 278 2.29 12.02 -11.88
N ASN A 279 1.14 11.81 -12.54
CA ASN A 279 -0.08 12.61 -12.35
C ASN A 279 -1.05 12.01 -11.32
N GLY A 280 -0.91 10.72 -11.01
CA GLY A 280 -1.71 10.00 -10.03
C GLY A 280 -1.24 8.56 -9.87
N VAL A 281 -1.97 7.78 -9.10
CA VAL A 281 -1.72 6.34 -8.89
C VAL A 281 -3.02 5.58 -9.07
N GLY A 282 -3.04 4.60 -9.96
CA GLY A 282 -4.10 3.60 -10.04
C GLY A 282 -3.87 2.53 -8.98
N GLY A 283 -4.93 2.01 -8.37
CA GLY A 283 -4.85 1.00 -7.32
C GLY A 283 -5.94 -0.05 -7.39
N VAL A 284 -5.67 -1.20 -6.78
CA VAL A 284 -6.61 -2.31 -6.65
C VAL A 284 -6.56 -2.86 -5.23
N ASN A 285 -7.72 -3.02 -4.61
CA ASN A 285 -7.83 -3.54 -3.25
C ASN A 285 -8.92 -4.61 -3.13
N CYS A 286 -8.94 -5.31 -2.00
CA CYS A 286 -10.05 -6.14 -1.58
C CYS A 286 -11.22 -5.26 -1.12
N SER A 287 -12.32 -5.32 -1.85
CA SER A 287 -13.50 -4.47 -1.63
C SER A 287 -14.22 -4.73 -0.29
N ARG A 288 -14.13 -5.97 0.24
CA ARG A 288 -14.80 -6.36 1.49
C ARG A 288 -14.00 -6.01 2.74
N HIS A 289 -12.68 -6.13 2.68
CA HIS A 289 -11.84 -6.01 3.86
C HIS A 289 -10.96 -4.75 3.82
N ALA A 290 -10.97 -3.98 2.73
CA ALA A 290 -10.17 -2.79 2.51
C ALA A 290 -8.66 -3.06 2.69
N LEU A 291 -8.15 -4.13 2.09
CA LEU A 291 -6.73 -4.47 2.04
C LEU A 291 -6.21 -4.35 0.61
N ASN A 292 -5.10 -3.67 0.43
CA ASN A 292 -4.41 -3.48 -0.84
C ASN A 292 -3.99 -4.82 -1.44
N ARG A 293 -4.15 -5.00 -2.76
CA ARG A 293 -3.62 -6.17 -3.46
C ARG A 293 -2.12 -6.02 -3.68
N ARG A 294 -1.40 -7.14 -3.59
CA ARG A 294 -0.01 -7.24 -4.06
C ARG A 294 0.02 -6.90 -5.55
N ILE A 295 1.05 -6.18 -6.01
CA ILE A 295 1.21 -5.73 -7.41
C ILE A 295 -0.07 -5.15 -8.06
N GLY A 296 -0.85 -4.41 -7.26
CA GLY A 296 -2.11 -3.80 -7.70
C GLY A 296 -2.05 -2.29 -7.90
N PHE A 297 -0.87 -1.67 -7.78
CA PHE A 297 -0.70 -0.22 -7.83
C PHE A 297 0.26 0.18 -8.94
N GLY A 298 -0.07 1.25 -9.68
CA GLY A 298 0.73 1.72 -10.80
C GLY A 298 0.67 3.23 -10.95
N ASP A 299 1.81 3.84 -11.27
CA ASP A 299 1.89 5.28 -11.53
C ASP A 299 1.17 5.64 -12.84
N LEU A 300 0.38 6.72 -12.80
CA LEU A 300 -0.36 7.23 -13.95
C LEU A 300 0.41 8.38 -14.61
N GLN A 301 0.76 8.21 -15.89
CA GLN A 301 1.50 9.21 -16.65
C GLN A 301 0.58 10.34 -17.11
N ARG A 302 -0.68 10.02 -17.43
CA ARG A 302 -1.69 10.99 -17.87
C ARG A 302 -3.08 10.40 -17.67
N GLY A 303 -3.92 11.08 -16.88
CA GLY A 303 -5.29 10.62 -16.61
C GLY A 303 -5.33 9.18 -16.07
N GLU A 304 -6.51 8.61 -16.08
CA GLU A 304 -6.76 7.20 -15.79
C GLU A 304 -7.00 6.44 -17.10
N LYS A 305 -5.94 6.20 -17.87
CA LYS A 305 -6.06 5.39 -19.09
C LYS A 305 -6.44 3.96 -18.76
N PHE A 306 -7.28 3.36 -19.59
CA PHE A 306 -7.68 1.96 -19.43
C PHE A 306 -6.49 1.00 -19.37
N CYS A 307 -5.47 1.16 -20.22
CA CYS A 307 -4.27 0.29 -20.18
C CYS A 307 -3.53 0.31 -18.84
N ASN A 308 -3.52 1.46 -18.13
CA ASN A 308 -2.91 1.54 -16.80
C ASN A 308 -3.72 0.71 -15.79
N MET A 309 -5.04 0.86 -15.80
CA MET A 309 -5.95 0.16 -14.88
C MET A 309 -6.04 -1.32 -15.19
N ASP A 310 -6.08 -1.68 -16.48
CA ASP A 310 -6.02 -3.05 -16.99
C ASP A 310 -4.78 -3.76 -16.46
N PHE A 311 -3.60 -3.17 -16.64
CA PHE A 311 -2.36 -3.75 -16.15
C PHE A 311 -2.38 -3.95 -14.63
N CYS A 312 -2.87 -2.96 -13.88
CA CYS A 312 -2.95 -3.06 -12.42
C CYS A 312 -3.90 -4.17 -11.98
N VAL A 313 -5.12 -4.25 -12.51
CA VAL A 313 -6.10 -5.28 -12.08
C VAL A 313 -5.70 -6.67 -12.54
N LEU A 314 -5.26 -6.83 -13.80
CA LEU A 314 -4.89 -8.12 -14.37
C LEU A 314 -3.62 -8.68 -13.71
N SER A 315 -2.66 -7.82 -13.32
CA SER A 315 -1.50 -8.24 -12.51
C SER A 315 -1.91 -8.88 -11.19
N THR A 316 -3.00 -8.43 -10.56
CA THR A 316 -3.49 -9.02 -9.29
C THR A 316 -4.24 -10.33 -9.46
N LEU A 317 -4.56 -10.72 -10.71
CA LEU A 317 -5.39 -11.87 -11.08
C LEU A 317 -4.60 -13.03 -11.70
N HIS A 318 -3.34 -12.82 -12.12
CA HIS A 318 -2.52 -13.82 -12.83
C HIS A 318 -2.53 -15.23 -12.18
N ASP A 319 -2.40 -15.29 -10.85
CA ASP A 319 -2.36 -16.54 -10.07
C ASP A 319 -3.60 -16.72 -9.18
N VAL A 320 -4.73 -16.10 -9.54
CA VAL A 320 -5.97 -16.24 -8.77
C VAL A 320 -6.81 -17.35 -9.37
N GLU A 321 -6.97 -18.45 -8.63
CA GLU A 321 -7.67 -19.65 -9.14
C GLU A 321 -9.19 -19.63 -8.86
N VAL A 322 -9.74 -18.60 -8.21
CA VAL A 322 -11.18 -18.53 -7.91
C VAL A 322 -12.02 -18.56 -9.19
N THR A 323 -13.25 -19.07 -9.10
CA THR A 323 -14.17 -19.16 -10.25
C THR A 323 -15.08 -17.95 -10.41
N THR A 324 -15.09 -17.03 -9.44
CA THR A 324 -16.00 -15.88 -9.43
C THR A 324 -15.32 -14.65 -8.84
N LEU A 325 -15.35 -13.55 -9.60
CA LEU A 325 -14.82 -12.25 -9.24
C LEU A 325 -15.94 -11.21 -9.28
N TYR A 326 -16.08 -10.45 -8.20
CA TYR A 326 -16.84 -9.21 -8.18
C TYR A 326 -15.85 -8.06 -8.28
N LEU A 327 -15.94 -7.26 -9.34
CA LEU A 327 -15.04 -6.14 -9.60
C LEU A 327 -15.83 -4.83 -9.62
N SER A 328 -15.53 -3.94 -8.68
CA SER A 328 -16.15 -2.62 -8.63
C SER A 328 -15.23 -1.53 -9.18
N TYR A 329 -15.78 -0.66 -10.03
CA TYR A 329 -15.09 0.48 -10.62
C TYR A 329 -16.08 1.59 -10.98
N ASP A 330 -15.69 2.85 -10.79
CA ASP A 330 -16.57 4.02 -11.01
C ASP A 330 -17.15 4.06 -12.42
N ILE A 331 -16.31 3.75 -13.41
CA ILE A 331 -16.70 3.72 -14.82
C ILE A 331 -16.78 2.28 -15.35
N ALA A 332 -17.11 1.31 -14.49
CA ALA A 332 -17.29 -0.09 -14.88
C ALA A 332 -18.20 -0.24 -16.11
N CYS A 333 -19.25 0.58 -16.21
CA CYS A 333 -20.19 0.58 -17.33
C CYS A 333 -19.58 0.92 -18.70
N GLN A 334 -18.38 1.48 -18.74
CA GLN A 334 -17.67 1.86 -19.97
C GLN A 334 -16.40 1.02 -20.13
N TRP A 335 -15.61 0.92 -19.06
CA TRP A 335 -14.34 0.21 -19.05
C TRP A 335 -14.49 -1.27 -19.37
N PHE A 336 -15.51 -1.92 -18.77
CA PHE A 336 -15.70 -3.37 -18.86
C PHE A 336 -16.16 -3.83 -20.24
N VAL A 337 -16.93 -2.98 -20.96
CA VAL A 337 -17.52 -3.33 -22.26
C VAL A 337 -16.48 -3.81 -23.26
N ASN A 338 -15.30 -3.18 -23.24
CA ASN A 338 -14.21 -3.49 -24.16
C ASN A 338 -13.06 -4.26 -23.49
N LEU A 339 -13.17 -4.64 -22.21
CA LEU A 339 -12.10 -5.34 -21.51
C LEU A 339 -11.75 -6.69 -22.16
N PRO A 340 -12.73 -7.55 -22.57
CA PRO A 340 -12.40 -8.82 -23.21
C PRO A 340 -11.57 -8.65 -24.48
N MET A 341 -11.98 -7.72 -25.37
CA MET A 341 -11.24 -7.41 -26.59
C MET A 341 -9.81 -6.91 -26.29
N ARG A 342 -9.65 -6.05 -25.27
CA ARG A 342 -8.31 -5.57 -24.89
C ARG A 342 -7.44 -6.70 -24.34
N MET A 343 -8.00 -7.61 -23.55
CA MET A 343 -7.29 -8.75 -22.99
C MET A 343 -6.79 -9.74 -24.05
N GLU A 344 -7.50 -9.89 -25.17
CA GLU A 344 -7.06 -10.72 -26.31
C GLU A 344 -5.75 -10.19 -26.94
N GLU A 345 -5.54 -8.87 -26.92
CA GLU A 345 -4.30 -8.24 -27.40
C GLU A 345 -3.16 -8.32 -26.38
N TYR A 346 -3.45 -8.66 -25.13
CA TYR A 346 -2.47 -8.65 -24.05
C TYR A 346 -1.70 -9.97 -23.96
N PRO A 347 -0.43 -9.92 -23.51
CA PRO A 347 0.35 -11.14 -23.30
C PRO A 347 -0.32 -12.06 -22.28
N HIS A 348 -0.08 -13.36 -22.39
CA HIS A 348 -0.68 -14.40 -21.53
C HIS A 348 -0.64 -14.08 -20.02
N ARG A 349 0.41 -13.41 -19.54
CA ARG A 349 0.53 -13.00 -18.12
C ARG A 349 -0.55 -12.01 -17.64
N LEU A 350 -1.23 -11.32 -18.55
CA LEU A 350 -2.33 -10.39 -18.27
C LEU A 350 -3.68 -10.97 -18.74
N GLN A 351 -3.73 -12.23 -19.15
CA GLN A 351 -4.99 -12.93 -19.40
C GLN A 351 -5.50 -13.55 -18.10
N VAL A 352 -6.81 -13.62 -17.95
CA VAL A 352 -7.45 -14.26 -16.79
C VAL A 352 -7.82 -15.70 -17.13
N ASN A 353 -8.03 -16.53 -16.10
CA ASN A 353 -8.57 -17.87 -16.29
C ASN A 353 -9.89 -17.81 -17.09
N PRO A 354 -10.04 -18.52 -18.22
CA PRO A 354 -11.28 -18.53 -19.00
C PRO A 354 -12.51 -18.95 -18.19
N ASN A 355 -12.34 -19.79 -17.16
CA ASN A 355 -13.45 -20.21 -16.31
C ASN A 355 -13.85 -19.17 -15.24
N LEU A 356 -13.15 -18.02 -15.17
CA LEU A 356 -13.45 -16.96 -14.21
C LEU A 356 -14.70 -16.19 -14.66
N VAL A 357 -15.76 -16.27 -13.85
CA VAL A 357 -16.94 -15.42 -14.04
C VAL A 357 -16.67 -14.05 -13.42
N ILE A 358 -16.69 -13.00 -14.24
CA ILE A 358 -16.47 -11.63 -13.79
C ILE A 358 -17.83 -10.90 -13.73
N ILE A 359 -18.19 -10.50 -12.52
CA ILE A 359 -19.39 -9.74 -12.21
C ILE A 359 -18.94 -8.31 -11.90
N VAL A 360 -19.36 -7.34 -12.71
CA VAL A 360 -18.97 -5.95 -12.53
C VAL A 360 -20.02 -5.14 -11.82
N ALA A 361 -19.56 -4.16 -11.04
CA ALA A 361 -20.42 -3.24 -10.34
C ALA A 361 -19.84 -1.83 -10.33
N ILE A 362 -20.69 -0.85 -10.07
CA ILE A 362 -20.25 0.52 -9.76
C ILE A 362 -20.38 0.69 -8.24
N PRO A 363 -19.37 1.24 -7.56
CA PRO A 363 -19.43 1.51 -6.12
C PRO A 363 -20.68 2.31 -5.73
N LYS A 364 -21.26 2.03 -4.55
CA LYS A 364 -22.61 2.51 -4.18
C LYS A 364 -22.78 4.02 -4.17
N LEU A 365 -21.76 4.77 -3.75
CA LEU A 365 -21.78 6.23 -3.73
C LEU A 365 -21.69 6.76 -5.16
N HIS A 366 -20.75 6.24 -5.95
CA HIS A 366 -20.54 6.65 -7.33
C HIS A 366 -21.76 6.34 -8.21
N LEU A 367 -22.41 5.19 -7.99
CA LEU A 367 -23.58 4.77 -8.76
C LEU A 367 -24.72 5.79 -8.77
N VAL A 368 -24.87 6.61 -7.72
CA VAL A 368 -25.88 7.68 -7.65
C VAL A 368 -25.67 8.71 -8.76
N GLY A 369 -24.42 8.96 -9.16
CA GLY A 369 -24.07 9.89 -10.24
C GLY A 369 -24.30 9.33 -11.65
N HIS A 370 -24.70 8.06 -11.78
CA HIS A 370 -25.01 7.44 -13.05
C HIS A 370 -26.52 7.41 -13.32
N GLY A 371 -26.88 7.40 -14.61
CA GLY A 371 -28.28 7.33 -15.06
C GLY A 371 -28.99 6.03 -14.65
N PRO A 372 -30.34 5.99 -14.75
CA PRO A 372 -31.14 4.88 -14.23
C PRO A 372 -30.71 3.52 -14.76
N LYS A 373 -30.28 3.43 -16.02
CA LYS A 373 -29.76 2.20 -16.63
C LYS A 373 -28.59 1.60 -15.86
N CYS A 374 -27.65 2.43 -15.40
CA CYS A 374 -26.52 1.94 -14.62
C CYS A 374 -26.96 1.53 -13.21
N GLN A 375 -27.86 2.30 -12.59
CA GLN A 375 -28.37 2.03 -11.24
C GLN A 375 -29.12 0.70 -11.12
N THR A 376 -29.59 0.14 -12.23
CA THR A 376 -30.26 -1.16 -12.26
C THR A 376 -29.31 -2.30 -12.60
N ILE A 377 -28.37 -2.10 -13.54
CA ILE A 377 -27.46 -3.15 -14.01
C ILE A 377 -26.26 -3.34 -13.06
N TYR A 378 -25.63 -2.26 -12.61
CA TYR A 378 -24.34 -2.30 -11.90
C TYR A 378 -24.47 -2.13 -10.38
N SER A 379 -25.69 -2.21 -9.84
CA SER A 379 -25.94 -2.02 -8.41
C SER A 379 -25.59 -3.25 -7.58
N LEU A 380 -24.65 -3.10 -6.66
CA LEU A 380 -24.35 -4.13 -5.65
C LEU A 380 -25.56 -4.50 -4.76
N ASN A 381 -26.62 -3.70 -4.73
CA ASN A 381 -27.85 -4.07 -4.03
C ASN A 381 -28.70 -5.08 -4.80
N TYR A 382 -28.56 -5.13 -6.13
CA TYR A 382 -29.35 -5.99 -7.02
C TYR A 382 -28.54 -7.19 -7.54
N ILE A 383 -27.21 -7.12 -7.50
CA ILE A 383 -26.35 -8.23 -7.93
C ILE A 383 -26.34 -9.34 -6.85
N PRO A 384 -26.79 -10.57 -7.17
CA PRO A 384 -26.78 -11.69 -6.24
C PRO A 384 -25.38 -11.99 -5.69
N GLY A 385 -25.29 -12.41 -4.42
CA GLY A 385 -24.01 -12.72 -3.76
C GLY A 385 -23.18 -11.52 -3.31
N SER A 386 -23.56 -10.30 -3.70
CA SER A 386 -22.87 -9.06 -3.28
C SER A 386 -23.04 -8.74 -1.79
N ALA A 387 -24.14 -9.21 -1.18
CA ALA A 387 -24.49 -8.94 0.22
C ALA A 387 -24.43 -7.43 0.55
N ARG A 388 -23.81 -7.05 1.67
CA ARG A 388 -23.66 -5.64 2.09
C ARG A 388 -22.40 -4.96 1.54
N THR A 389 -21.72 -5.54 0.56
CA THR A 389 -20.52 -4.95 -0.06
C THR A 389 -20.85 -3.55 -0.61
N CYS A 390 -19.95 -2.59 -0.42
CA CYS A 390 -20.14 -1.20 -0.89
C CYS A 390 -19.39 -0.85 -2.17
N GLY A 391 -18.25 -1.49 -2.48
CA GLY A 391 -17.39 -1.09 -3.59
C GLY A 391 -16.43 0.05 -3.28
N GLU A 392 -16.73 0.90 -2.29
CA GLU A 392 -16.03 2.16 -1.98
C GLU A 392 -14.75 2.01 -1.14
N SER A 393 -14.29 0.79 -0.90
CA SER A 393 -13.24 0.59 0.10
C SER A 393 -11.90 1.19 -0.31
N ILE A 394 -11.65 1.36 -1.61
CA ILE A 394 -10.40 1.93 -2.12
C ILE A 394 -10.29 3.44 -1.84
N GLU A 395 -11.41 4.16 -1.85
CA GLU A 395 -11.48 5.56 -1.44
C GLU A 395 -11.12 5.77 0.04
N GLN A 396 -11.45 4.81 0.90
CA GLN A 396 -11.02 4.83 2.31
C GLN A 396 -9.50 4.74 2.42
N ILE A 397 -8.88 3.95 1.55
CA ILE A 397 -7.41 3.83 1.48
C ILE A 397 -6.82 5.14 0.98
N TRP A 398 -7.40 5.74 -0.07
CA TRP A 398 -6.97 7.04 -0.57
C TRP A 398 -7.05 8.13 0.48
N SER A 399 -8.10 8.19 1.28
CA SER A 399 -8.19 9.12 2.40
C SER A 399 -6.96 9.01 3.32
N GLY A 400 -6.52 7.79 3.64
CA GLY A 400 -5.31 7.55 4.42
C GLY A 400 -3.99 7.87 3.70
N GLN A 401 -3.89 7.58 2.39
CA GLN A 401 -2.67 7.80 1.59
C GLN A 401 -2.50 9.27 1.18
N ASN A 402 -3.58 10.02 1.04
CA ASN A 402 -3.54 11.43 0.62
C ASN A 402 -2.71 12.31 1.55
N ALA A 403 -2.60 11.93 2.83
CA ALA A 403 -1.80 12.66 3.80
C ALA A 403 -0.27 12.58 3.52
N VAL A 404 0.21 11.60 2.76
CA VAL A 404 1.64 11.53 2.37
C VAL A 404 1.94 12.20 1.03
N ALA A 405 0.90 12.57 0.27
CA ALA A 405 1.00 13.09 -1.10
C ALA A 405 1.99 14.25 -1.24
N MET A 406 1.99 15.19 -0.29
CA MET A 406 2.87 16.36 -0.33
C MET A 406 4.34 15.98 -0.19
N SER A 407 4.64 15.02 0.71
CA SER A 407 6.02 14.56 0.93
C SER A 407 6.52 13.70 -0.24
N THR A 408 5.68 12.77 -0.70
CA THR A 408 6.02 11.85 -1.79
C THR A 408 6.16 12.56 -3.13
N ARG A 409 5.49 13.70 -3.31
CA ARG A 409 5.57 14.51 -4.54
C ARG A 409 6.95 15.08 -4.82
N GLU A 410 7.74 15.31 -3.78
CA GLU A 410 9.09 15.87 -3.90
C GLU A 410 10.19 14.79 -3.87
N MET A 411 9.85 13.54 -3.58
CA MET A 411 10.81 12.42 -3.50
C MET A 411 11.34 12.01 -4.88
N SER A 412 12.50 11.37 -4.91
CA SER A 412 12.99 10.68 -6.10
C SER A 412 12.07 9.48 -6.45
N PRO A 413 12.02 9.03 -7.72
CA PRO A 413 11.08 7.99 -8.15
C PRO A 413 11.14 6.70 -7.32
N GLY A 414 12.35 6.18 -7.05
CA GLY A 414 12.54 4.96 -6.27
C GLY A 414 12.12 5.12 -4.81
N CYS A 415 12.65 6.14 -4.13
CA CYS A 415 12.30 6.44 -2.75
C CYS A 415 10.80 6.75 -2.55
N ARG A 416 10.16 7.38 -3.54
CA ARG A 416 8.70 7.60 -3.55
C ARG A 416 7.96 6.27 -3.53
N GLN A 417 8.28 5.36 -4.46
CA GLN A 417 7.61 4.06 -4.55
C GLN A 417 7.81 3.25 -3.26
N ASP A 418 9.05 3.14 -2.77
CA ASP A 418 9.35 2.43 -1.51
C ASP A 418 8.60 3.04 -0.30
N THR A 419 8.39 4.37 -0.30
CA THR A 419 7.58 5.05 0.73
C THR A 419 6.11 4.70 0.63
N LEU A 420 5.54 4.71 -0.58
CA LEU A 420 4.14 4.35 -0.80
C LEU A 420 3.88 2.87 -0.46
N ASP A 421 4.78 1.96 -0.86
CA ASP A 421 4.70 0.54 -0.51
C ASP A 421 4.70 0.33 1.01
N ASP A 422 5.54 1.03 1.77
CA ASP A 422 5.56 0.94 3.24
C ASP A 422 4.26 1.46 3.87
N HIS A 423 3.66 2.53 3.34
CA HIS A 423 2.37 3.02 3.82
C HIS A 423 1.20 2.08 3.45
N LEU A 424 1.19 1.51 2.25
CA LEU A 424 0.20 0.51 1.82
C LEU A 424 0.33 -0.75 2.68
N GLY A 425 1.56 -1.16 2.99
CA GLY A 425 1.84 -2.30 3.86
C GLY A 425 1.48 -2.09 5.32
N ALA A 426 1.75 -0.91 5.85
CA ALA A 426 1.31 -0.55 7.19
C ALA A 426 -0.22 -0.55 7.30
N TRP A 427 -0.92 -0.05 6.28
CA TRP A 427 -2.38 -0.11 6.21
C TRP A 427 -2.87 -1.56 6.26
N ASN A 428 -2.36 -2.42 5.40
CA ASN A 428 -2.74 -3.84 5.37
C ASN A 428 -2.45 -4.53 6.70
N PHE A 429 -1.26 -4.33 7.28
CA PHE A 429 -0.90 -4.91 8.57
C PHE A 429 -1.88 -4.49 9.68
N ARG A 430 -2.23 -3.20 9.77
CA ARG A 430 -3.21 -2.72 10.77
C ARG A 430 -4.61 -3.28 10.54
N LYS A 431 -5.01 -3.45 9.28
CA LYS A 431 -6.28 -4.09 8.92
C LYS A 431 -6.29 -5.57 9.30
N VAL A 432 -5.21 -6.31 9.06
CA VAL A 432 -5.07 -7.72 9.50
C VAL A 432 -5.16 -7.84 11.02
N VAL A 433 -4.41 -7.01 11.76
CA VAL A 433 -4.43 -7.00 13.24
C VAL A 433 -5.84 -6.76 13.79
N GLY A 434 -6.62 -5.88 13.15
CA GLY A 434 -8.00 -5.58 13.56
C GLY A 434 -9.07 -6.50 12.97
N LEU A 435 -8.71 -7.41 12.06
CA LEU A 435 -9.66 -8.10 11.19
C LEU A 435 -10.66 -8.95 11.98
N GLY A 436 -10.19 -9.75 12.95
CA GLY A 436 -11.07 -10.59 13.76
C GLY A 436 -12.12 -9.79 14.54
N LYS A 437 -11.73 -8.65 15.11
CA LYS A 437 -12.65 -7.73 15.80
C LYS A 437 -13.67 -7.14 14.83
N GLN A 438 -13.23 -6.76 13.64
CA GLN A 438 -14.11 -6.22 12.60
C GLN A 438 -15.12 -7.28 12.12
N LEU A 439 -14.67 -8.50 11.83
CA LEU A 439 -15.54 -9.59 11.36
C LEU A 439 -16.58 -10.00 12.41
N LEU A 440 -16.19 -10.07 13.69
CA LEU A 440 -17.13 -10.34 14.78
C LEU A 440 -18.21 -9.26 14.90
N ALA A 441 -17.82 -7.98 14.77
CA ALA A 441 -18.77 -6.87 14.80
C ALA A 441 -19.78 -6.97 13.64
N LEU A 442 -19.28 -7.24 12.42
CA LEU A 442 -20.12 -7.43 11.24
C LEU A 442 -21.05 -8.64 11.38
N LEU A 443 -20.59 -9.74 11.98
CA LEU A 443 -21.42 -10.93 12.20
C LEU A 443 -22.57 -10.65 13.20
N ARG A 444 -22.26 -9.92 14.28
CA ARG A 444 -23.25 -9.52 15.30
C ARG A 444 -24.34 -8.60 14.75
N GLU A 445 -24.04 -7.84 13.69
CA GLU A 445 -25.04 -7.07 12.95
C GLU A 445 -25.78 -7.95 11.93
N ALA A 446 -25.03 -8.75 11.14
CA ALA A 446 -25.58 -9.52 10.04
C ALA A 446 -26.62 -10.56 10.48
N VAL A 447 -26.44 -11.22 11.63
CA VAL A 447 -27.36 -12.26 12.11
C VAL A 447 -28.75 -11.69 12.45
N PRO A 448 -28.89 -10.65 13.30
CA PRO A 448 -30.17 -9.99 13.53
C PRO A 448 -30.77 -9.39 12.26
N MET A 449 -29.96 -8.72 11.42
CA MET A 449 -30.46 -8.10 10.20
C MET A 449 -31.00 -9.12 9.19
N LYS A 450 -30.41 -10.33 9.13
CA LYS A 450 -30.96 -11.43 8.33
C LYS A 450 -32.38 -11.79 8.77
N VAL A 451 -32.60 -11.94 10.09
CA VAL A 451 -33.93 -12.26 10.64
C VAL A 451 -34.91 -11.12 10.35
N LEU A 452 -34.50 -9.88 10.62
CA LEU A 452 -35.35 -8.71 10.39
C LEU A 452 -35.78 -8.57 8.93
N HIS A 453 -34.82 -8.61 8.00
CA HIS A 453 -35.12 -8.50 6.57
C HIS A 453 -35.92 -9.70 6.04
N GLY A 454 -35.69 -10.91 6.59
CA GLY A 454 -36.50 -12.08 6.29
C GLY A 454 -37.97 -11.86 6.65
N ASN A 455 -38.22 -11.44 7.89
CA ASN A 455 -39.59 -11.14 8.36
C ASN A 455 -40.25 -10.02 7.54
N MET A 456 -39.52 -8.96 7.20
CA MET A 456 -40.02 -7.88 6.35
C MET A 456 -40.42 -8.39 4.96
N LEU A 457 -39.57 -9.23 4.34
CA LEU A 457 -39.86 -9.81 3.03
C LEU A 457 -41.07 -10.75 3.07
N GLU A 458 -41.20 -11.56 4.12
CA GLU A 458 -42.34 -12.45 4.33
C GLU A 458 -43.65 -11.66 4.49
N GLN A 459 -43.66 -10.64 5.36
CA GLN A 459 -44.82 -9.78 5.59
C GLN A 459 -45.21 -9.02 4.31
N PHE A 460 -44.23 -8.44 3.61
CA PHE A 460 -44.47 -7.74 2.35
C PHE A 460 -45.05 -8.70 1.30
N SER A 461 -44.46 -9.89 1.15
CA SER A 461 -44.95 -10.91 0.20
C SER A 461 -46.37 -11.37 0.54
N ALA A 462 -46.70 -11.53 1.83
CA ALA A 462 -48.04 -11.94 2.28
C ALA A 462 -49.10 -10.87 2.03
N SER A 463 -48.72 -9.59 1.95
CA SER A 463 -49.63 -8.48 1.63
C SER A 463 -50.01 -8.40 0.14
N LEU A 464 -49.33 -9.17 -0.72
CA LEU A 464 -49.51 -9.17 -2.17
C LEU A 464 -50.26 -10.43 -2.65
N LYS A 465 -50.95 -10.33 -3.80
CA LYS A 465 -51.63 -11.49 -4.40
C LYS A 465 -50.60 -12.56 -4.79
N PRO A 466 -50.83 -13.87 -4.50
CA PRO A 466 -49.85 -14.93 -4.77
C PRO A 466 -49.35 -14.98 -6.22
N HIS A 467 -50.22 -14.74 -7.20
CA HIS A 467 -49.84 -14.73 -8.61
C HIS A 467 -48.91 -13.55 -8.96
N HIS A 468 -49.06 -12.38 -8.34
CA HIS A 468 -48.12 -11.26 -8.54
C HIS A 468 -46.72 -11.62 -8.01
N VAL A 469 -46.64 -12.24 -6.82
CA VAL A 469 -45.37 -12.68 -6.23
C VAL A 469 -44.69 -13.74 -7.11
N SER A 470 -45.45 -14.71 -7.61
CA SER A 470 -44.95 -15.74 -8.52
C SER A 470 -44.41 -15.14 -9.81
N ASN A 471 -45.18 -14.27 -10.46
CA ASN A 471 -44.75 -13.60 -11.70
C ASN A 471 -43.49 -12.78 -11.47
N TRP A 472 -43.42 -12.02 -10.37
CA TRP A 472 -42.24 -11.22 -10.06
C TRP A 472 -41.00 -12.08 -9.84
N ARG A 473 -41.10 -13.20 -9.12
CA ARG A 473 -39.97 -14.14 -8.92
C ARG A 473 -39.49 -14.74 -10.24
N GLN A 474 -40.39 -15.06 -11.16
CA GLN A 474 -40.03 -15.54 -12.50
C GLN A 474 -39.28 -14.48 -13.28
N MET A 475 -39.75 -13.23 -13.26
CA MET A 475 -39.06 -12.11 -13.92
C MET A 475 -37.67 -11.86 -13.33
N VAL A 476 -37.50 -11.90 -12.00
CA VAL A 476 -36.18 -11.81 -11.32
C VAL A 476 -35.25 -12.94 -11.76
N THR A 477 -35.76 -14.17 -11.79
CA THR A 477 -34.97 -15.33 -12.20
C THR A 477 -34.53 -15.22 -13.66
N ALA A 478 -35.45 -14.84 -14.55
CA ALA A 478 -35.16 -14.62 -15.96
C ALA A 478 -34.13 -13.50 -16.16
N TRP A 479 -34.29 -12.36 -15.49
CA TRP A 479 -33.34 -11.25 -15.55
C TRP A 479 -31.94 -11.64 -15.08
N HIS A 480 -31.81 -12.43 -14.01
CA HIS A 480 -30.50 -12.87 -13.52
C HIS A 480 -29.85 -13.93 -14.42
N ALA A 481 -30.64 -14.73 -15.13
CA ALA A 481 -30.14 -15.68 -16.12
C ALA A 481 -29.72 -14.96 -17.43
N ASP A 482 -30.47 -13.93 -17.81
CA ASP A 482 -30.29 -13.17 -19.04
C ASP A 482 -30.69 -11.69 -18.83
N ASN A 483 -29.68 -10.82 -18.77
CA ASN A 483 -29.88 -9.37 -18.59
C ASN A 483 -30.45 -8.66 -19.85
N THR A 484 -30.78 -9.39 -20.93
CA THR A 484 -31.54 -8.85 -22.06
C THR A 484 -33.06 -8.94 -21.86
N CYS A 485 -33.52 -9.76 -20.92
CA CYS A 485 -34.92 -9.82 -20.51
C CYS A 485 -35.41 -8.46 -19.95
N PRO A 486 -36.72 -8.17 -19.86
CA PRO A 486 -37.21 -6.91 -19.31
C PRO A 486 -36.70 -6.63 -17.89
N ASN A 487 -36.08 -5.46 -17.70
CA ASN A 487 -35.57 -5.04 -16.41
C ASN A 487 -36.73 -4.69 -15.46
N LEU A 488 -36.68 -5.21 -14.24
CA LEU A 488 -37.71 -5.05 -13.21
C LEU A 488 -37.91 -3.61 -12.73
N VAL A 489 -36.92 -2.73 -12.94
CA VAL A 489 -36.90 -1.36 -12.41
C VAL A 489 -37.10 -0.30 -13.50
N LEU A 490 -36.87 -0.64 -14.78
CA LEU A 490 -37.05 0.27 -15.92
C LEU A 490 -37.92 -0.38 -16.99
N SER A 491 -39.05 0.23 -17.30
CA SER A 491 -40.03 -0.28 -18.26
C SER A 491 -39.63 -0.16 -19.73
N THR A 492 -38.35 0.11 -20.07
CA THR A 492 -37.90 0.24 -21.46
C THR A 492 -36.47 -0.27 -21.72
N SER A 493 -36.40 -1.13 -22.74
CA SER A 493 -35.23 -1.53 -23.57
C SER A 493 -34.22 -2.56 -23.02
N PRO A 494 -33.78 -3.54 -23.86
CA PRO A 494 -32.78 -4.55 -23.51
C PRO A 494 -31.40 -3.91 -23.27
N GLY A 495 -30.74 -4.29 -22.18
CA GLY A 495 -29.43 -3.79 -21.78
C GLY A 495 -28.28 -4.76 -22.12
N ASN A 496 -27.06 -4.24 -22.18
CA ASN A 496 -25.83 -5.04 -22.29
C ASN A 496 -25.61 -5.78 -20.95
N PRO A 497 -25.27 -7.09 -20.93
CA PRO A 497 -25.20 -7.85 -19.68
C PRO A 497 -24.07 -7.36 -18.77
N GLY A 498 -24.38 -7.15 -17.48
CA GLY A 498 -23.42 -6.79 -16.43
C GLY A 498 -22.62 -7.99 -15.88
N ILE A 499 -22.82 -9.17 -16.48
CA ILE A 499 -22.17 -10.44 -16.14
C ILE A 499 -21.54 -10.97 -17.41
N LEU A 500 -20.22 -11.21 -17.37
CA LEU A 500 -19.52 -11.90 -18.44
C LEU A 500 -19.07 -13.27 -17.92
N ARG A 501 -19.43 -14.32 -18.65
CA ARG A 501 -18.72 -15.59 -18.61
C ARG A 501 -17.61 -15.43 -19.68
N VAL A 502 -16.36 -15.29 -19.24
CA VAL A 502 -15.19 -15.20 -20.14
C VAL A 502 -15.07 -16.50 -20.94
#